data_AF-A0A4Q3ED40-F1
#
_entry.id   AF-A0A4Q3ED40-F1
#
_cell.length_a   1.000
_cell.length_b   1.000
_cell.length_c   1.000
_cell.angle_alpha   90.00
_cell.angle_beta   90.00
_cell.angle_gamma   90.00
#
_symmetry.space_group_name_H-M   'P 1'
#
loop_
_entity.id
_entity.type
_entity.pdbx_description
1 polymer ?
#
loop_
_entity_poly.entity_id
_entity_poly.type
_entity_poly.pdbx_seq_one_letter_code
_entity_poly.pdbx_strand_id
1 'polypeptide(L)'
;MNYKIWSLLTLLHLLTINSFAQLTYPGVQPNQATFSVAVGVYTLANNTVSYRFKLVDQKLFPLSFEDVAEHDQLNLANSPLFELELPGNKTLTAKDFIVVNNHISVISDNQNLKKGKKLVAELSNPATGIHVQWTAVLNDNANYLRQIITVSAKNTIKINRISLTKLPLAIGLKREGTVDGSPFIHHNMFFALEHPMSQIVIDQTYMYTSLERLNPVTNVNSFTVSAVLGATPKDQLRRGFLY
;
A
#
# COMPACT_ATOMS: atom_id res chain seq x y z
N MET A 1 42.17 -72.07 2.17
CA MET A 1 41.39 -71.23 1.22
C MET A 1 40.49 -70.33 2.06
N ASN A 2 40.86 -69.09 2.39
CA ASN A 2 40.60 -67.83 1.62
C ASN A 2 39.12 -67.77 1.18
N TYR A 3 38.24 -66.83 1.56
CA TYR A 3 38.30 -65.37 1.80
C TYR A 3 37.20 -65.00 2.85
N LYS A 4 37.34 -64.05 3.79
CA LYS A 4 37.30 -62.57 3.71
C LYS A 4 36.00 -62.01 3.09
N ILE A 5 35.41 -60.98 3.76
CA ILE A 5 34.57 -59.85 3.23
C ILE A 5 33.03 -60.03 3.34
N TRP A 6 32.16 -59.12 3.82
CA TRP A 6 32.24 -57.74 4.37
C TRP A 6 30.97 -57.40 5.18
N SER A 7 31.13 -56.41 6.06
CA SER A 7 30.12 -55.61 6.74
C SER A 7 29.17 -54.89 5.76
N LEU A 8 27.88 -54.83 6.07
CA LEU A 8 26.98 -53.84 5.49
C LEU A 8 26.33 -53.02 6.60
N LEU A 9 26.98 -51.91 6.97
CA LEU A 9 26.34 -50.81 7.67
C LEU A 9 25.40 -50.13 6.66
N THR A 10 24.09 -50.26 6.86
CA THR A 10 23.11 -49.37 6.22
C THR A 10 23.15 -48.01 6.91
N LEU A 11 23.88 -47.07 6.30
CA LEU A 11 23.91 -45.66 6.69
C LEU A 11 22.66 -44.98 6.12
N LEU A 12 21.61 -44.83 6.93
CA LEU A 12 20.41 -44.07 6.57
C LEU A 12 20.75 -42.57 6.67
N HIS A 13 21.10 -41.94 5.56
CA HIS A 13 21.18 -40.47 5.49
C HIS A 13 19.77 -39.88 5.51
N LEU A 14 19.35 -39.35 6.66
CA LEU A 14 18.26 -38.38 6.71
C LEU A 14 18.73 -37.11 6.00
N LEU A 15 18.33 -36.93 4.74
CA LEU A 15 18.29 -35.62 4.12
C LEU A 15 17.19 -34.82 4.82
N THR A 16 17.59 -33.90 5.71
CA THR A 16 16.70 -32.87 6.24
C THR A 16 16.39 -31.90 5.10
N ILE A 17 15.29 -32.15 4.39
CA ILE A 17 14.72 -31.15 3.49
C ILE A 17 14.18 -30.04 4.38
N ASN A 18 14.96 -28.98 4.54
CA ASN A 18 14.46 -27.70 5.04
C ASN A 18 13.51 -27.13 3.98
N SER A 19 12.25 -27.56 3.99
CA SER A 19 11.21 -26.87 3.23
C SER A 19 10.96 -25.52 3.91
N PHE A 20 11.66 -24.49 3.46
CA PHE A 20 11.14 -23.13 3.57
C PHE A 20 9.86 -23.12 2.73
N ALA A 21 8.71 -23.12 3.39
CA ALA A 21 7.43 -22.95 2.72
C ALA A 21 7.36 -21.53 2.16
N GLN A 22 8.01 -21.29 1.02
CA GLN A 22 7.88 -20.05 0.29
C GLN A 22 6.46 -20.03 -0.28
N LEU A 23 5.62 -19.13 0.23
CA LEU A 23 4.32 -18.84 -0.33
C LEU A 23 4.53 -18.53 -1.82
N THR A 24 4.08 -19.45 -2.68
CA THR A 24 4.19 -19.28 -4.13
C THR A 24 2.99 -18.47 -4.59
N TYR A 25 3.24 -17.38 -5.33
CA TYR A 25 2.16 -16.56 -5.85
C TYR A 25 1.35 -17.34 -6.90
N PRO A 26 0.02 -17.42 -6.80
CA PRO A 26 -0.79 -18.36 -7.59
C PRO A 26 -1.14 -17.90 -9.02
N GLY A 27 -0.25 -17.17 -9.69
CA GLY A 27 -0.50 -16.63 -11.03
C GLY A 27 0.75 -16.05 -11.67
N VAL A 28 0.57 -15.02 -12.51
CA VAL A 28 1.68 -14.26 -13.09
C VAL A 28 2.54 -13.70 -11.97
N GLN A 29 3.83 -14.04 -11.97
CA GLN A 29 4.73 -13.60 -10.90
C GLN A 29 4.88 -12.07 -10.92
N PRO A 30 4.76 -11.39 -9.76
CA PRO A 30 4.79 -9.93 -9.71
C PRO A 30 6.06 -9.31 -10.30
N ASN A 31 7.23 -9.97 -10.17
CA ASN A 31 8.54 -9.52 -10.67
C ASN A 31 9.08 -8.21 -10.05
N GLN A 32 10.19 -7.70 -10.58
CA GLN A 32 10.85 -6.48 -10.10
C GLN A 32 9.99 -5.23 -10.22
N ALA A 33 10.01 -4.40 -9.18
CA ALA A 33 9.35 -3.12 -9.21
C ALA A 33 10.02 -2.16 -10.20
N THR A 34 9.21 -1.53 -11.04
CA THR A 34 9.63 -0.54 -12.03
C THR A 34 9.04 0.82 -11.73
N PHE A 35 9.70 1.84 -12.27
CA PHE A 35 9.25 3.22 -12.18
C PHE A 35 9.44 3.92 -13.51
N SER A 36 8.47 4.76 -13.89
CA SER A 36 8.60 5.66 -15.04
C SER A 36 7.89 6.99 -14.80
N VAL A 37 8.36 8.03 -15.50
CA VAL A 37 7.69 9.33 -15.57
C VAL A 37 7.45 9.69 -17.02
N ALA A 38 6.20 10.03 -17.35
CA ALA A 38 5.83 10.54 -18.65
C ALA A 38 4.83 11.68 -18.49
N VAL A 39 5.14 12.87 -19.02
CA VAL A 39 4.22 14.04 -19.03
C VAL A 39 3.64 14.35 -17.63
N GLY A 40 4.50 14.38 -16.60
CA GLY A 40 4.09 14.65 -15.21
C GLY A 40 3.29 13.53 -14.53
N VAL A 41 3.15 12.37 -15.19
CA VAL A 41 2.55 11.16 -14.64
C VAL A 41 3.65 10.21 -14.17
N TYR A 42 3.62 9.90 -12.88
CA TYR A 42 4.52 8.97 -12.21
C TYR A 42 3.84 7.61 -12.14
N THR A 43 4.51 6.56 -12.62
CA THR A 43 3.98 5.20 -12.63
C THR A 43 4.91 4.30 -11.82
N LEU A 44 4.35 3.64 -10.81
CA LEU A 44 5.02 2.63 -9.99
C LEU A 44 4.31 1.29 -10.27
N ALA A 45 5.02 0.34 -10.87
CA ALA A 45 4.39 -0.86 -11.41
C ALA A 45 5.28 -2.10 -11.42
N ASN A 46 4.66 -3.27 -11.52
CA ASN A 46 5.27 -4.54 -11.86
C ASN A 46 4.28 -5.37 -12.70
N ASN A 47 4.48 -6.69 -12.82
CA ASN A 47 3.60 -7.54 -13.63
C ASN A 47 2.20 -7.79 -13.04
N THR A 48 1.93 -7.39 -11.80
CA THR A 48 0.62 -7.62 -11.13
C THR A 48 -0.11 -6.35 -10.76
N VAL A 49 0.61 -5.29 -10.41
CA VAL A 49 0.00 -4.03 -9.98
C VAL A 49 0.64 -2.84 -10.67
N SER A 50 -0.16 -1.82 -10.96
CA SER A 50 0.30 -0.52 -11.44
C SER A 50 -0.47 0.59 -10.71
N TYR A 51 0.27 1.54 -10.14
CA TYR A 51 -0.31 2.74 -9.55
C TYR A 51 0.28 3.99 -10.20
N ARG A 52 -0.62 4.82 -10.73
CA ARG A 52 -0.30 6.06 -11.44
C ARG A 52 -0.71 7.27 -10.61
N PHE A 53 0.18 8.25 -10.56
CA PHE A 53 -0.01 9.54 -9.90
C PHE A 53 0.28 10.68 -10.86
N LYS A 54 -0.35 11.83 -10.65
CA LYS A 54 -0.06 13.06 -11.38
C LYS A 54 0.39 14.15 -10.41
N LEU A 55 1.49 14.81 -10.75
CA LEU A 55 1.87 16.07 -10.15
C LEU A 55 1.54 17.19 -11.13
N VAL A 56 0.60 18.05 -10.75
CA VAL A 56 0.20 19.22 -11.55
C VAL A 56 -0.07 20.38 -10.61
N ASP A 57 0.43 21.57 -10.93
CA ASP A 57 0.27 22.78 -10.12
C ASP A 57 0.66 22.60 -8.65
N GLN A 58 1.78 21.90 -8.39
CA GLN A 58 2.24 21.54 -7.04
C GLN A 58 1.27 20.66 -6.25
N LYS A 59 0.29 20.03 -6.89
CA LYS A 59 -0.68 19.15 -6.24
C LYS A 59 -0.51 17.72 -6.73
N LEU A 60 -0.54 16.80 -5.78
CA LEU A 60 -0.42 15.37 -6.02
C LEU A 60 -1.81 14.73 -6.09
N PHE A 61 -2.07 14.02 -7.19
CA PHE A 61 -3.33 13.33 -7.41
C PHE A 61 -3.08 11.85 -7.75
N PRO A 62 -3.84 10.91 -7.16
CA PRO A 62 -3.91 9.56 -7.70
C PRO A 62 -4.68 9.59 -9.02
N LEU A 63 -4.24 8.80 -10.01
CA LEU A 63 -4.93 8.66 -11.30
C LEU A 63 -5.63 7.32 -11.41
N SER A 64 -4.91 6.24 -11.16
CA SER A 64 -5.46 4.88 -11.30
C SER A 64 -4.66 3.84 -10.58
N PHE A 65 -5.33 2.79 -10.12
CA PHE A 65 -4.72 1.55 -9.67
C PHE A 65 -5.20 0.42 -10.59
N GLU A 66 -4.34 -0.51 -10.95
CA GLU A 66 -4.63 -1.55 -11.93
C GLU A 66 -4.18 -2.92 -11.43
N ASP A 67 -5.03 -3.92 -11.63
CA ASP A 67 -4.66 -5.33 -11.68
C ASP A 67 -4.15 -5.59 -13.10
N VAL A 68 -2.83 -5.59 -13.26
CA VAL A 68 -2.16 -5.67 -14.56
C VAL A 68 -2.38 -7.03 -15.21
N ALA A 69 -2.52 -8.09 -14.42
CA ALA A 69 -2.68 -9.44 -14.92
C ALA A 69 -4.06 -9.67 -15.55
N GLU A 70 -5.10 -9.03 -14.99
CA GLU A 70 -6.48 -9.15 -15.45
C GLU A 70 -6.94 -7.95 -16.30
N HIS A 71 -6.06 -6.97 -16.54
CA HIS A 71 -6.34 -5.72 -17.25
C HIS A 71 -7.54 -4.95 -16.66
N ASP A 72 -7.73 -5.05 -15.34
CA ASP A 72 -8.77 -4.33 -14.63
C ASP A 72 -8.18 -3.05 -14.04
N GLN A 73 -8.66 -1.89 -14.50
CA GLN A 73 -8.13 -0.59 -14.10
C GLN A 73 -9.19 0.22 -13.34
N LEU A 74 -8.89 0.52 -12.09
CA LEU A 74 -9.67 1.41 -11.26
C LEU A 74 -9.25 2.87 -11.46
N ASN A 75 -10.21 3.73 -11.80
CA ASN A 75 -10.02 5.18 -11.87
C ASN A 75 -10.07 5.81 -10.46
N LEU A 76 -9.01 6.54 -10.10
CA LEU A 76 -8.84 7.20 -8.80
C LEU A 76 -8.83 8.73 -8.87
N ALA A 77 -9.08 9.35 -10.03
CA ALA A 77 -8.99 10.81 -10.21
C ALA A 77 -9.93 11.60 -9.26
N ASN A 78 -11.04 10.99 -8.86
CA ASN A 78 -12.01 11.56 -7.92
C ASN A 78 -11.86 11.05 -6.48
N SER A 79 -10.89 10.19 -6.22
CA SER A 79 -10.57 9.68 -4.90
C SER A 79 -9.44 10.50 -4.27
N PRO A 80 -9.55 10.88 -2.98
CA PRO A 80 -8.44 11.52 -2.29
C PRO A 80 -7.32 10.51 -2.06
N LEU A 81 -6.07 10.97 -2.15
CA LEU A 81 -4.89 10.17 -1.79
C LEU A 81 -4.90 9.81 -0.30
N PHE A 82 -5.30 10.77 0.54
CA PHE A 82 -5.58 10.61 1.96
C PHE A 82 -6.60 11.66 2.40
N GLU A 83 -7.27 11.40 3.52
CA GLU A 83 -8.12 12.36 4.23
C GLU A 83 -7.69 12.46 5.70
N LEU A 84 -7.62 13.68 6.21
CA LEU A 84 -7.43 14.01 7.62
C LEU A 84 -8.66 14.77 8.10
N GLU A 85 -9.42 14.19 9.01
CA GLU A 85 -10.54 14.86 9.65
C GLU A 85 -10.07 15.58 10.92
N LEU A 86 -10.32 16.88 10.97
CA LEU A 86 -10.05 17.74 12.10
C LEU A 86 -11.34 17.97 12.92
N PRO A 87 -11.23 18.48 14.16
CA PRO A 87 -12.40 18.90 14.93
C PRO A 87 -13.31 19.85 14.16
N GLY A 88 -14.63 19.74 14.41
CA GLY A 88 -15.64 20.56 13.74
C GLY A 88 -15.96 20.11 12.31
N ASN A 89 -15.81 18.82 11.99
CA ASN A 89 -16.11 18.21 10.69
C ASN A 89 -15.33 18.83 9.51
N LYS A 90 -14.16 19.41 9.79
CA LYS A 90 -13.27 19.95 8.76
C LYS A 90 -12.40 18.83 8.22
N THR A 91 -12.53 18.53 6.93
CA THR A 91 -11.69 17.55 6.25
C THR A 91 -10.61 18.25 5.43
N LEU A 92 -9.38 17.75 5.54
CA LEU A 92 -8.28 18.07 4.62
C LEU A 92 -7.95 16.83 3.80
N THR A 93 -7.74 17.02 2.51
CA THR A 93 -7.29 15.98 1.57
C THR A 93 -5.95 16.39 0.98
N ALA A 94 -5.28 15.48 0.25
CA ALA A 94 -4.05 15.85 -0.49
C ALA A 94 -4.21 17.07 -1.41
N LYS A 95 -5.43 17.40 -1.87
CA LYS A 95 -5.71 18.58 -2.72
C LYS A 95 -5.55 19.91 -1.98
N ASP A 96 -5.61 19.87 -0.66
CA ASP A 96 -5.43 21.02 0.24
C ASP A 96 -3.95 21.24 0.62
N PHE A 97 -3.04 20.41 0.09
CA PHE A 97 -1.61 20.52 0.32
C PHE A 97 -0.89 20.89 -0.97
N ILE A 98 0.28 21.49 -0.81
CA ILE A 98 1.26 21.69 -1.89
C ILE A 98 2.44 20.74 -1.70
N VAL A 99 2.92 20.17 -2.79
CA VAL A 99 4.15 19.39 -2.85
C VAL A 99 5.32 20.35 -2.79
N VAL A 100 6.11 20.25 -1.72
CA VAL A 100 7.30 21.07 -1.48
C VAL A 100 8.27 20.88 -2.64
N ASN A 101 8.79 22.00 -3.15
CA ASN A 101 9.69 22.07 -4.32
C ASN A 101 9.11 21.47 -5.61
N ASN A 102 7.80 21.19 -5.68
CA ASN A 102 7.15 20.57 -6.84
C ASN A 102 7.86 19.28 -7.31
N HIS A 103 8.30 18.45 -6.36
CA HIS A 103 9.17 17.31 -6.65
C HIS A 103 8.67 16.02 -5.97
N ILE A 104 8.73 14.89 -6.69
CA ILE A 104 8.59 13.53 -6.13
C ILE A 104 9.92 12.80 -6.25
N SER A 105 10.53 12.46 -5.12
CA SER A 105 11.78 11.72 -5.05
C SER A 105 11.55 10.25 -5.37
N VAL A 106 12.46 9.68 -6.16
CA VAL A 106 12.41 8.28 -6.58
C VAL A 106 13.61 7.57 -5.98
N ILE A 107 13.33 6.58 -5.12
CA ILE A 107 14.36 5.87 -4.39
C ILE A 107 14.29 4.40 -4.79
N SER A 108 15.43 3.86 -5.25
CA SER A 108 15.58 2.41 -5.40
C SER A 108 16.13 1.87 -4.10
N ASP A 109 15.39 0.97 -3.46
CA ASP A 109 15.90 0.24 -2.31
C ASP A 109 16.64 -0.98 -2.80
N ASN A 110 17.98 -0.91 -2.75
CA ASN A 110 18.86 -1.97 -3.21
C ASN A 110 19.46 -2.76 -2.02
N GLN A 111 19.12 -2.41 -0.78
CA GLN A 111 19.69 -3.00 0.43
C GLN A 111 18.63 -3.87 1.14
N ASN A 112 19.04 -5.01 1.71
CA ASN A 112 18.22 -6.01 2.41
C ASN A 112 17.34 -6.95 1.53
N LEU A 113 16.57 -7.80 2.20
CA LEU A 113 15.63 -8.79 1.65
C LEU A 113 14.38 -8.18 0.96
N LYS A 114 14.21 -6.85 0.98
CA LYS A 114 13.06 -6.12 0.41
C LYS A 114 13.51 -5.08 -0.61
N LYS A 115 14.12 -5.54 -1.70
CA LYS A 115 14.44 -4.68 -2.85
C LYS A 115 13.17 -4.06 -3.42
N GLY A 116 13.25 -2.89 -4.07
CA GLY A 116 12.10 -2.29 -4.72
C GLY A 116 12.25 -0.82 -5.07
N LYS A 117 11.11 -0.16 -5.30
CA LYS A 117 11.01 1.25 -5.66
C LYS A 117 10.10 2.01 -4.70
N LYS A 118 10.48 3.25 -4.39
CA LYS A 118 9.72 4.17 -3.54
C LYS A 118 9.57 5.52 -4.22
N LEU A 119 8.36 6.07 -4.15
CA LEU A 119 8.08 7.47 -4.48
C LEU A 119 7.85 8.21 -3.18
N VAL A 120 8.53 9.33 -2.98
CA VAL A 120 8.41 10.15 -1.77
C VAL A 120 8.08 11.59 -2.17
N ALA A 121 7.03 12.14 -1.57
CA ALA A 121 6.67 13.54 -1.72
C ALA A 121 6.50 14.16 -0.34
N GLU A 122 7.04 15.37 -0.17
CA GLU A 122 6.79 16.20 1.00
C GLU A 122 5.63 17.14 0.69
N LEU A 123 4.55 17.05 1.47
CA LEU A 123 3.35 17.86 1.31
C LEU A 123 3.22 18.80 2.50
N SER A 124 2.86 20.06 2.24
CA SER A 124 2.60 21.05 3.28
C SER A 124 1.25 21.73 3.08
N ASN A 125 0.53 21.96 4.18
CA ASN A 125 -0.67 22.80 4.19
C ASN A 125 -0.30 24.13 4.87
N PRO A 126 -0.12 25.22 4.13
CA PRO A 126 0.29 26.51 4.71
C PRO A 126 -0.73 27.09 5.70
N ALA A 127 -2.02 26.80 5.52
CA ALA A 127 -3.09 27.36 6.35
C ALA A 127 -3.13 26.73 7.76
N THR A 128 -2.80 25.44 7.88
CA THR A 128 -2.79 24.73 9.18
C THR A 128 -1.38 24.51 9.73
N GLY A 129 -0.35 24.53 8.89
CA GLY A 129 1.01 24.14 9.27
C GLY A 129 1.20 22.63 9.45
N ILE A 130 0.29 21.82 8.90
CA ILE A 130 0.45 20.36 8.81
C ILE A 130 1.43 20.03 7.68
N HIS A 131 2.33 19.10 7.97
CA HIS A 131 3.25 18.50 7.00
C HIS A 131 2.96 17.01 6.88
N VAL A 132 2.99 16.49 5.65
CA VAL A 132 2.78 15.09 5.34
C VAL A 132 3.91 14.62 4.43
N GLN A 133 4.76 13.73 4.93
CA GLN A 133 5.60 12.93 4.05
C GLN A 133 4.74 11.78 3.52
N TRP A 134 4.41 11.82 2.23
CA TRP A 134 3.72 10.73 1.55
C TRP A 134 4.74 9.82 0.87
N THR A 135 4.54 8.51 0.97
CA THR A 135 5.39 7.52 0.31
C THR A 135 4.56 6.40 -0.32
N ALA A 136 4.80 6.10 -1.59
CA ALA A 136 4.33 4.88 -2.23
C ALA A 136 5.50 3.90 -2.38
N VAL A 137 5.32 2.66 -1.94
CA VAL A 137 6.35 1.60 -1.95
C VAL A 137 5.85 0.41 -2.73
N LEU A 138 6.65 -0.04 -3.70
CA LEU A 138 6.46 -1.33 -4.35
C LEU A 138 7.75 -2.13 -4.21
N ASN A 139 7.68 -3.20 -3.43
CA ASN A 139 8.81 -4.13 -3.30
C ASN A 139 8.86 -5.04 -4.54
N ASP A 140 10.06 -5.47 -4.90
CA ASP A 140 10.25 -6.53 -5.87
C ASP A 140 9.47 -7.77 -5.43
N ASN A 141 8.84 -8.40 -6.41
CA ASN A 141 7.99 -9.57 -6.27
C ASN A 141 6.71 -9.37 -5.46
N ALA A 142 6.38 -8.18 -4.94
CA ALA A 142 5.12 -7.97 -4.20
C ALA A 142 3.92 -7.80 -5.14
N ASN A 143 2.76 -8.35 -4.77
CA ASN A 143 1.49 -8.17 -5.48
C ASN A 143 0.64 -7.00 -4.91
N TYR A 144 1.27 -6.16 -4.09
CA TYR A 144 0.65 -4.99 -3.51
C TYR A 144 1.63 -3.83 -3.42
N LEU A 145 1.06 -2.63 -3.51
CA LEU A 145 1.72 -1.38 -3.21
C LEU A 145 1.32 -0.94 -1.80
N ARG A 146 2.28 -0.41 -1.06
CA ARG A 146 2.06 0.19 0.25
C ARG A 146 2.12 1.71 0.16
N GLN A 147 1.02 2.37 0.50
CA GLN A 147 0.97 3.81 0.70
C GLN A 147 1.21 4.11 2.18
N ILE A 148 2.12 5.04 2.47
CA ILE A 148 2.48 5.45 3.83
C ILE A 148 2.34 6.96 3.90
N ILE A 149 1.74 7.46 4.98
CA ILE A 149 1.86 8.88 5.34
C ILE A 149 2.49 9.00 6.72
N THR A 150 3.43 9.92 6.85
CA THR A 150 3.92 10.41 8.13
C THR A 150 3.51 11.86 8.27
N VAL A 151 2.70 12.16 9.27
CA VAL A 151 2.14 13.50 9.49
C VAL A 151 2.78 14.11 10.72
N SER A 152 3.22 15.35 10.55
CA SER A 152 3.69 16.22 11.63
C SER A 152 3.00 17.57 11.52
N ALA A 153 3.13 18.41 12.55
CA ALA A 153 2.54 19.73 12.54
C ALA A 153 3.45 20.73 13.25
N LYS A 154 3.55 21.96 12.72
CA LYS A 154 4.31 23.04 13.36
C LYS A 154 3.77 23.37 14.76
N ASN A 155 2.45 23.37 14.90
CA ASN A 155 1.73 23.56 16.16
C ASN A 155 0.98 22.28 16.52
N THR A 156 0.56 22.15 17.78
CA THR A 156 -0.29 21.03 18.20
C THR A 156 -1.62 21.05 17.46
N ILE A 157 -1.90 19.99 16.69
CA ILE A 157 -3.13 19.85 15.92
C ILE A 157 -3.78 18.53 16.25
N LYS A 158 -5.07 18.58 16.63
CA LYS A 158 -5.89 17.40 16.78
C LYS A 158 -6.37 16.92 15.41
N ILE A 159 -6.11 15.66 15.11
CA ILE A 159 -6.70 14.93 13.99
C ILE A 159 -7.59 13.86 14.61
N ASN A 160 -8.88 13.87 14.28
CA ASN A 160 -9.88 12.96 14.82
C ASN A 160 -9.88 11.63 14.08
N ARG A 161 -9.71 11.68 12.75
CA ARG A 161 -9.84 10.50 11.89
C ARG A 161 -8.94 10.61 10.67
N ILE A 162 -8.47 9.46 10.19
CA ILE A 162 -7.61 9.36 9.00
C ILE A 162 -8.18 8.30 8.07
N SER A 163 -8.12 8.58 6.77
CA SER A 163 -8.39 7.60 5.71
C SER A 163 -7.27 7.62 4.68
N LEU A 164 -6.84 6.44 4.22
CA LEU A 164 -5.87 6.29 3.12
C LEU A 164 -6.46 5.63 1.87
N THR A 165 -7.66 5.06 1.98
CA THR A 165 -8.34 4.41 0.85
C THR A 165 -9.80 4.83 0.89
N LYS A 166 -10.24 5.61 -0.10
CA LYS A 166 -11.63 6.06 -0.24
C LYS A 166 -12.05 5.96 -1.69
N LEU A 167 -12.99 5.07 -1.96
CA LEU A 167 -13.38 4.69 -3.32
C LEU A 167 -14.90 4.87 -3.50
N PRO A 168 -15.37 5.29 -4.70
CA PRO A 168 -16.80 5.49 -4.94
C PRO A 168 -17.57 4.18 -4.80
N LEU A 169 -18.74 4.17 -4.14
CA LEU A 169 -19.54 2.96 -3.96
C LEU A 169 -20.07 2.36 -5.27
N ALA A 170 -20.29 3.22 -6.27
CA ALA A 170 -20.87 2.83 -7.56
C ALA A 170 -20.02 1.81 -8.35
N ILE A 171 -18.75 1.58 -7.96
CA ILE A 171 -17.87 0.62 -8.63
C ILE A 171 -18.03 -0.82 -8.10
N GLY A 172 -19.00 -1.10 -7.21
CA GLY A 172 -19.30 -2.46 -6.78
C GLY A 172 -18.33 -3.03 -5.74
N LEU A 173 -17.94 -2.20 -4.75
CA LEU A 173 -17.06 -2.60 -3.65
C LEU A 173 -17.73 -3.56 -2.68
N LYS A 174 -16.95 -4.47 -2.10
CA LYS A 174 -17.42 -5.43 -1.08
C LYS A 174 -16.48 -5.45 0.12
N ARG A 175 -17.03 -5.55 1.33
CA ARG A 175 -16.21 -5.82 2.52
C ARG A 175 -15.83 -7.29 2.52
N GLU A 176 -14.56 -7.59 2.78
CA GLU A 176 -14.08 -8.96 2.89
C GLU A 176 -13.60 -9.19 4.34
N GLY A 177 -14.51 -9.70 5.17
CA GLY A 177 -14.32 -9.87 6.61
C GLY A 177 -15.36 -9.12 7.44
N THR A 178 -15.43 -9.45 8.73
CA THR A 178 -16.44 -8.93 9.67
C THR A 178 -15.85 -8.13 10.83
N VAL A 179 -14.51 -8.10 10.94
CA VAL A 179 -13.80 -7.49 12.07
C VAL A 179 -13.05 -6.24 11.63
N ASP A 180 -12.71 -5.38 12.60
CA ASP A 180 -11.81 -4.24 12.37
C ASP A 180 -10.47 -4.74 11.78
N GLY A 181 -9.89 -3.93 10.91
CA GLY A 181 -8.71 -4.27 10.12
C GLY A 181 -9.00 -5.09 8.85
N SER A 182 -10.25 -5.53 8.62
CA SER A 182 -10.60 -6.26 7.40
C SER A 182 -10.42 -5.39 6.14
N PRO A 183 -9.96 -5.97 5.01
CA PRO A 183 -9.94 -5.28 3.73
C PRO A 183 -11.34 -5.10 3.14
N PHE A 184 -11.45 -4.18 2.18
CA PHE A 184 -12.52 -4.23 1.19
C PHE A 184 -11.94 -4.48 -0.20
N ILE A 185 -12.77 -4.97 -1.12
CA ILE A 185 -12.35 -5.50 -2.41
C ILE A 185 -13.16 -4.93 -3.57
N HIS A 186 -12.53 -4.90 -4.75
CA HIS A 186 -13.13 -4.68 -6.06
C HIS A 186 -12.59 -5.74 -7.00
N HIS A 187 -13.44 -6.67 -7.47
CA HIS A 187 -12.99 -7.87 -8.19
C HIS A 187 -11.84 -8.58 -7.46
N ASN A 188 -10.64 -8.59 -8.05
CA ASN A 188 -9.45 -9.22 -7.47
C ASN A 188 -8.53 -8.25 -6.73
N MET A 189 -8.90 -6.97 -6.67
CA MET A 189 -8.17 -5.94 -5.94
C MET A 189 -8.62 -5.89 -4.48
N PHE A 190 -7.68 -5.64 -3.57
CA PHE A 190 -7.93 -5.44 -2.16
C PHE A 190 -7.32 -4.14 -1.65
N PHE A 191 -8.00 -3.54 -0.67
CA PHE A 191 -7.67 -2.26 -0.07
C PHE A 191 -7.79 -2.38 1.45
N ALA A 192 -6.72 -2.08 2.18
CA ALA A 192 -6.74 -2.14 3.64
C ALA A 192 -5.85 -1.07 4.26
N LEU A 193 -6.28 -0.51 5.37
CA LEU A 193 -5.43 0.31 6.23
C LEU A 193 -4.74 -0.64 7.23
N GLU A 194 -3.42 -0.56 7.32
CA GLU A 194 -2.60 -1.46 8.13
C GLU A 194 -2.63 -1.05 9.61
N HIS A 195 -3.82 -1.10 10.21
CA HIS A 195 -4.02 -0.88 11.62
C HIS A 195 -5.15 -1.80 12.13
N PRO A 196 -4.96 -2.50 13.25
CA PRO A 196 -5.93 -3.48 13.76
C PRO A 196 -7.27 -2.85 14.17
N MET A 197 -7.26 -1.57 14.55
CA MET A 197 -8.48 -0.80 14.87
C MET A 197 -9.01 0.01 13.67
N SER A 198 -8.55 -0.26 12.46
CA SER A 198 -9.11 0.41 11.28
C SER A 198 -10.49 -0.15 10.96
N GLN A 199 -11.39 0.71 10.54
CA GLN A 199 -12.77 0.35 10.24
C GLN A 199 -13.08 0.62 8.79
N ILE A 200 -13.98 -0.17 8.20
CA ILE A 200 -14.57 0.14 6.91
C ILE A 200 -15.85 0.92 7.15
N VAL A 201 -15.88 2.15 6.65
CA VAL A 201 -17.05 3.03 6.69
C VAL A 201 -17.68 3.07 5.31
N ILE A 202 -19.01 3.04 5.29
CA ILE A 202 -19.83 3.13 4.08
C ILE A 202 -20.77 4.31 4.29
N ASP A 203 -20.68 5.32 3.44
CA ASP A 203 -21.64 6.42 3.40
C ASP A 203 -22.51 6.35 2.12
N GLN A 204 -23.14 7.45 1.70
CA GLN A 204 -23.99 7.43 0.50
C GLN A 204 -23.20 7.35 -0.82
N THR A 205 -21.93 7.77 -0.81
CA THR A 205 -21.12 7.95 -2.02
C THR A 205 -19.84 7.11 -2.01
N TYR A 206 -19.29 6.79 -0.84
CA TYR A 206 -17.97 6.17 -0.69
C TYR A 206 -17.95 4.99 0.27
N MET A 207 -17.07 4.04 -0.04
CA MET A 207 -16.53 3.09 0.93
C MET A 207 -15.08 3.47 1.22
N TYR A 208 -14.69 3.50 2.50
CA TYR A 208 -13.35 3.91 2.87
C TYR A 208 -12.86 3.28 4.17
N THR A 209 -11.53 3.25 4.33
CA THR A 209 -10.90 2.90 5.61
C THR A 209 -10.87 4.10 6.52
N SER A 210 -11.08 3.88 7.81
CA SER A 210 -11.11 4.91 8.84
C SER A 210 -10.28 4.47 10.03
N LEU A 211 -9.42 5.36 10.52
CA LEU A 211 -8.71 5.19 11.79
C LEU A 211 -8.97 6.39 12.68
N GLU A 212 -9.64 6.17 13.81
CA GLU A 212 -9.80 7.20 14.84
C GLU A 212 -8.49 7.49 15.55
N ARG A 213 -8.33 8.74 15.99
CA ARG A 213 -7.15 9.20 16.69
C ARG A 213 -7.50 9.97 17.95
N LEU A 214 -6.87 9.56 19.05
CA LEU A 214 -6.99 10.20 20.36
C LEU A 214 -5.92 11.27 20.59
N ASN A 215 -4.69 11.01 20.15
CA ASN A 215 -3.57 11.90 20.41
C ASN A 215 -3.44 12.98 19.34
N PRO A 216 -3.17 14.24 19.71
CA PRO A 216 -2.83 15.28 18.74
C PRO A 216 -1.46 15.00 18.10
N VAL A 217 -1.21 15.66 16.98
CA VAL A 217 0.05 15.64 16.25
C VAL A 217 0.82 16.91 16.57
N THR A 218 2.13 16.79 16.74
CA THR A 218 3.03 17.93 16.98
C THR A 218 4.28 17.82 16.11
N ASN A 219 5.25 18.71 16.32
CA ASN A 219 6.54 18.67 15.65
C ASN A 219 7.48 17.59 16.21
N VAL A 220 7.25 17.14 17.45
CA VAL A 220 8.03 16.08 18.12
C VAL A 220 7.28 14.75 18.19
N ASN A 221 5.96 14.77 18.01
CA ASN A 221 5.10 13.59 18.00
C ASN A 221 4.37 13.50 16.66
N SER A 222 5.11 13.11 15.63
CA SER A 222 4.52 12.73 14.34
C SER A 222 3.77 11.42 14.47
N PHE A 223 2.81 11.17 13.58
CA PHE A 223 2.24 9.84 13.43
C PHE A 223 2.50 9.28 12.04
N THR A 224 2.62 7.97 11.97
CA THR A 224 2.74 7.24 10.70
C THR A 224 1.61 6.24 10.61
N VAL A 225 0.97 6.17 9.45
CA VAL A 225 -0.02 5.15 9.12
C VAL A 225 0.17 4.73 7.67
N SER A 226 -0.19 3.50 7.36
CA SER A 226 -0.05 2.94 6.03
C SER A 226 -1.26 2.15 5.60
N ALA A 227 -1.42 1.99 4.30
CA ALA A 227 -2.44 1.20 3.65
C ALA A 227 -1.84 0.43 2.49
N VAL A 228 -2.47 -0.69 2.15
CA VAL A 228 -2.11 -1.53 1.01
C VAL A 228 -3.19 -1.46 -0.05
N LEU A 229 -2.74 -1.40 -1.30
CA LEU A 229 -3.54 -1.57 -2.51
C LEU A 229 -2.91 -2.73 -3.26
N GLY A 230 -3.60 -3.85 -3.40
CA GLY A 230 -3.04 -5.04 -4.02
C GLY A 230 -3.99 -5.72 -4.97
N ALA A 231 -3.44 -6.62 -5.77
CA ALA A 231 -4.17 -7.46 -6.70
C ALA A 231 -3.84 -8.93 -6.47
N THR A 232 -4.80 -9.80 -6.76
CA THR A 232 -4.66 -11.25 -6.64
C THR A 232 -5.07 -11.89 -7.95
N PRO A 233 -4.60 -13.10 -8.28
CA PRO A 233 -5.16 -13.82 -9.42
C PRO A 233 -6.63 -14.11 -9.15
N LYS A 234 -7.41 -14.25 -10.23
CA LYS A 234 -8.82 -14.59 -10.13
C LYS A 234 -9.06 -15.80 -9.21
N ASP A 235 -10.04 -15.67 -8.32
CA ASP A 235 -10.44 -16.70 -7.35
C ASP A 235 -9.33 -17.08 -6.33
N GLN A 236 -8.29 -16.25 -6.18
CA GLN A 236 -7.16 -16.50 -5.26
C GLN A 236 -7.00 -15.45 -4.16
N LEU A 237 -8.04 -14.66 -3.86
CA LEU A 237 -7.99 -13.56 -2.90
C LEU A 237 -7.29 -13.94 -1.58
N ARG A 238 -7.71 -15.05 -0.94
CA ARG A 238 -7.10 -15.50 0.33
C ARG A 238 -5.61 -15.81 0.21
N ARG A 239 -5.18 -16.47 -0.87
CA ARG A 239 -3.78 -16.86 -1.06
C ARG A 239 -2.91 -15.68 -1.49
N GLY A 240 -3.43 -14.84 -2.38
CA GLY A 240 -2.73 -13.63 -2.84
C GLY A 240 -2.66 -12.55 -1.77
N PHE A 241 -3.63 -12.44 -0.87
CA PHE A 241 -3.59 -11.49 0.25
C PHE A 241 -2.51 -11.85 1.30
N LEU A 242 -2.19 -13.14 1.45
CA LEU A 242 -1.20 -13.64 2.40
C LEU A 242 0.22 -13.71 1.83
N TYR A 243 0.42 -13.30 0.58
CA TYR A 243 1.70 -13.30 -0.11
C TYR A 243 2.52 -12.06 0.25
#